data_AF-A0A8X6YMT8-F1
#
_entry.id   AF-A0A8X6YMT8-F1
#
_cell.length_a   1.000
_cell.length_b   1.000
_cell.length_c   1.000
_cell.angle_alpha   90.00
_cell.angle_beta   90.00
_cell.angle_gamma   90.00
#
_symmetry.space_group_name_H-M   'P 1'
#
loop_
_entity.id
_entity.type
_entity.pdbx_description
1 polymer ?
#
loop_
_entity_poly.entity_id
_entity_poly.type
_entity_poly.pdbx_seq_one_letter_code
_entity_poly.pdbx_strand_id
1 'polypeptide(L)'
;MHRHSSLAHQPLTTNYEGKRDLQSSATSSVEFNCPTPSSMEKDDQQEIQGQTRATEDPLLDSIQDTPSASHTDLSLRSPDYTNDDMKRKTKHLIDEFLLSIDFEEAIKCVSEMTSPNNVHMFINFAISQVLERPSQAKYYVGHLLYTLLKKKIITFEQYKNGFTKIIRIIEKNSSSNSLIWDHMSIILQPIIEDSKFPLRLIKDVLHICIPSETAGKLVSAILHRAAKIKGVIKLGKIWQESGLQWTDFLGNDANVDDFVKKHRQKNISGDYSLKLKQMKNSMCW
;
A
#
# COMPACT_ATOMS: atom_id res chain seq x y z
N MET A 1 -69.56 -38.33 -53.11
CA MET A 1 -70.10 -39.30 -52.13
C MET A 1 -68.94 -39.83 -51.30
N HIS A 2 -69.01 -39.63 -49.97
CA HIS A 2 -68.42 -40.44 -48.85
C HIS A 2 -66.94 -40.89 -48.92
N ARG A 3 -66.09 -40.83 -47.88
CA ARG A 3 -66.17 -40.58 -46.43
C ARG A 3 -64.72 -40.41 -45.91
N HIS A 4 -64.58 -39.66 -44.80
CA HIS A 4 -63.58 -39.73 -43.72
C HIS A 4 -62.20 -40.37 -43.96
N SER A 5 -61.13 -39.63 -43.61
CA SER A 5 -60.40 -39.89 -42.35
C SER A 5 -59.46 -38.73 -42.01
N SER A 6 -59.42 -38.39 -40.72
CA SER A 6 -58.56 -37.38 -40.10
C SER A 6 -57.65 -38.13 -39.12
N LEU A 7 -56.34 -37.85 -39.12
CA LEU A 7 -55.52 -37.79 -37.89
C LEU A 7 -54.10 -37.32 -38.19
N ALA A 8 -53.58 -36.59 -37.21
CA ALA A 8 -52.52 -35.61 -37.29
C ALA A 8 -51.10 -36.17 -37.42
N HIS A 9 -50.25 -35.36 -38.04
CA HIS A 9 -48.82 -35.54 -38.19
C HIS A 9 -48.07 -35.41 -36.84
N GLN A 10 -47.32 -36.44 -36.48
CA GLN A 10 -46.11 -36.35 -35.65
C GLN A 10 -44.90 -36.09 -36.57
N PRO A 11 -43.91 -35.26 -36.19
CA PRO A 11 -42.63 -35.24 -36.87
C PRO A 11 -41.68 -36.30 -36.29
N LEU A 12 -41.11 -37.07 -37.22
CA LEU A 12 -39.92 -37.90 -37.07
C LEU A 12 -38.67 -36.99 -37.04
N THR A 13 -37.73 -37.24 -36.12
CA THR A 13 -36.30 -37.45 -36.46
C THR A 13 -35.59 -38.30 -35.39
N THR A 14 -35.12 -39.46 -35.83
CA THR A 14 -34.01 -40.30 -35.35
C THR A 14 -32.67 -39.55 -35.52
N ASN A 15 -31.50 -39.88 -34.96
CA ASN A 15 -30.94 -40.79 -33.95
C ASN A 15 -29.43 -40.43 -33.84
N TYR A 16 -28.76 -40.98 -32.81
CA TYR A 16 -27.35 -41.41 -32.77
C TYR A 16 -26.18 -40.46 -32.38
N GLU A 17 -25.57 -40.86 -31.25
CA GLU A 17 -24.12 -41.06 -30.98
C GLU A 17 -23.18 -39.92 -30.53
N GLY A 18 -22.43 -40.22 -29.46
CA GLY A 18 -21.00 -39.84 -29.39
C GLY A 18 -20.52 -39.17 -28.10
N LYS A 19 -19.83 -39.94 -27.24
CA LYS A 19 -18.99 -39.48 -26.13
C LYS A 19 -17.99 -38.38 -26.55
N ARG A 20 -17.66 -37.46 -25.63
CA ARG A 20 -16.27 -37.06 -25.30
C ARG A 20 -16.23 -36.13 -24.08
N ASP A 21 -15.47 -36.57 -23.09
CA ASP A 21 -14.92 -35.77 -22.00
C ASP A 21 -14.03 -34.65 -22.55
N LEU A 22 -14.14 -33.44 -21.99
CA LEU A 22 -13.15 -32.39 -22.11
C LEU A 22 -13.12 -31.57 -20.80
N GLN A 23 -11.93 -31.57 -20.21
CA GLN A 23 -11.52 -30.93 -18.96
C GLN A 23 -11.98 -29.47 -18.84
N SER A 24 -12.57 -29.13 -17.69
CA SER A 24 -12.62 -27.76 -17.21
C SER A 24 -11.35 -27.49 -16.39
N SER A 25 -10.48 -26.67 -16.96
CA SER A 25 -9.22 -26.22 -16.39
C SER A 25 -9.43 -25.44 -15.10
N ALA A 26 -8.85 -25.94 -14.01
CA ALA A 26 -8.66 -25.20 -12.77
C ALA A 26 -7.71 -24.01 -13.03
N THR A 27 -8.18 -22.79 -12.79
CA THR A 27 -7.29 -21.64 -12.66
C THR A 27 -6.69 -21.64 -11.27
N SER A 28 -5.39 -21.94 -11.23
CA SER A 28 -4.53 -21.98 -10.05
C SER A 28 -4.60 -20.66 -9.26
N SER A 29 -4.93 -20.77 -7.98
CA SER A 29 -4.71 -19.71 -7.00
C SER A 29 -3.21 -19.69 -6.70
N VAL A 30 -2.49 -18.69 -7.20
CA VAL A 30 -1.08 -18.48 -6.86
C VAL A 30 -1.03 -17.88 -5.45
N GLU A 31 -0.79 -18.73 -4.47
CA GLU A 31 -0.37 -18.32 -3.13
C GLU A 31 1.02 -17.68 -3.22
N PHE A 32 1.12 -16.41 -2.83
CA PHE A 32 2.38 -15.69 -2.75
C PHE A 32 3.05 -15.97 -1.41
N ASN A 33 4.20 -16.64 -1.44
CA ASN A 33 5.07 -16.81 -0.29
C ASN A 33 6.12 -15.69 -0.27
N CYS A 34 6.16 -14.90 0.80
CA CYS A 34 7.16 -13.86 1.01
C CYS A 34 8.36 -14.43 1.81
N PRO A 35 9.63 -14.15 1.45
CA PRO A 35 10.78 -14.68 2.18
C PRO A 35 10.92 -14.05 3.58
N THR A 36 11.12 -14.86 4.61
CA THR A 36 11.52 -14.42 5.95
C THR A 36 13.05 -14.40 6.07
N PRO A 37 13.67 -13.36 6.65
CA PRO A 37 15.09 -13.40 7.00
C PRO A 37 15.24 -14.11 8.35
N SER A 38 15.75 -15.34 8.32
CA SER A 38 16.35 -15.99 9.48
C SER A 38 17.85 -16.06 9.25
N SER A 39 18.60 -15.86 10.34
CA SER A 39 20.03 -16.11 10.52
C SER A 39 20.93 -14.89 10.35
N MET A 40 21.09 -14.14 11.42
CA MET A 40 22.39 -13.63 11.86
C MET A 40 22.19 -12.95 13.22
N GLU A 41 22.62 -13.61 14.28
CA GLU A 41 23.29 -13.04 15.46
C GLU A 41 23.48 -14.16 16.49
N LYS A 42 24.73 -14.60 16.64
CA LYS A 42 25.25 -15.26 17.83
C LYS A 42 26.38 -14.40 18.36
N ASP A 43 26.25 -14.08 19.65
CA ASP A 43 27.26 -13.96 20.70
C ASP A 43 28.62 -13.31 20.38
N ASP A 44 28.95 -12.25 21.13
CA ASP A 44 30.01 -12.36 22.13
C ASP A 44 29.94 -11.23 23.19
N GLN A 45 30.15 -11.65 24.45
CA GLN A 45 30.24 -10.84 25.65
C GLN A 45 31.70 -10.37 25.86
N GLN A 46 31.94 -9.19 26.45
CA GLN A 46 32.67 -9.02 27.73
C GLN A 46 33.06 -7.56 28.05
N GLU A 47 32.88 -7.23 29.33
CA GLU A 47 33.37 -6.09 30.10
C GLU A 47 34.89 -5.90 30.04
N ILE A 48 35.37 -4.65 30.03
CA ILE A 48 36.48 -4.20 30.90
C ILE A 48 36.22 -2.76 31.38
N GLN A 49 36.46 -2.57 32.68
CA GLN A 49 36.34 -1.38 33.51
C GLN A 49 37.74 -0.74 33.70
N GLY A 50 37.84 0.60 33.89
CA GLY A 50 38.96 1.20 34.64
C GLY A 50 39.74 2.36 34.00
N GLN A 51 39.82 3.47 34.75
CA GLN A 51 40.51 4.76 34.52
C GLN A 51 42.04 4.68 34.31
N THR A 52 42.69 5.74 33.78
CA THR A 52 43.53 6.72 34.53
C THR A 52 44.15 7.83 33.64
N ARG A 53 44.10 9.07 34.15
CA ARG A 53 44.96 10.29 34.02
C ARG A 53 45.34 10.97 32.70
N ALA A 54 45.27 12.29 32.82
CA ALA A 54 45.74 13.38 31.96
C ALA A 54 47.26 13.58 31.97
N THR A 55 47.77 14.16 30.87
CA THR A 55 48.84 15.19 30.85
C THR A 55 48.90 15.87 29.47
N GLU A 56 48.66 17.19 29.47
CA GLU A 56 49.38 18.30 28.80
C GLU A 56 49.80 18.25 27.31
N ASP A 57 49.29 19.24 26.55
CA ASP A 57 49.80 19.85 25.30
C ASP A 57 51.21 20.49 25.48
N PRO A 58 52.03 20.85 24.43
CA PRO A 58 51.58 21.56 23.22
C PRO A 58 52.41 21.42 21.89
N LEU A 59 51.81 22.00 20.82
CA LEU A 59 52.40 22.63 19.61
C LEU A 59 52.90 21.80 18.41
N LEU A 60 52.07 21.84 17.36
CA LEU A 60 52.34 22.25 15.96
C LEU A 60 53.47 21.55 15.18
N ASP A 61 53.10 20.64 14.27
CA ASP A 61 53.55 20.78 12.88
C ASP A 61 52.65 20.06 11.85
N SER A 62 52.39 20.81 10.79
CA SER A 62 51.96 20.52 9.42
C SER A 62 51.99 19.05 8.92
N ILE A 63 50.93 18.58 8.24
CA ILE A 63 50.93 18.01 6.87
C ILE A 63 49.52 17.53 6.48
N GLN A 64 49.18 17.79 5.22
CA GLN A 64 47.96 17.46 4.47
C GLN A 64 47.72 15.95 4.40
N ASP A 65 46.46 15.48 4.43
CA ASP A 65 45.99 14.44 3.50
C ASP A 65 44.48 14.11 3.56
N THR A 66 43.87 14.12 2.37
CA THR A 66 42.70 13.34 1.88
C THR A 66 41.29 13.56 2.47
N PRO A 67 40.27 13.86 1.63
CA PRO A 67 38.87 13.72 2.02
C PRO A 67 38.49 12.24 2.00
N SER A 68 38.40 11.63 3.18
CA SER A 68 37.77 10.32 3.35
C SER A 68 36.28 10.44 3.02
N ALA A 69 35.86 9.78 1.94
CA ALA A 69 34.48 9.70 1.51
C ALA A 69 33.65 8.76 2.38
N SER A 70 32.34 8.97 2.31
CA SER A 70 31.23 8.09 2.75
C SER A 70 30.65 8.28 4.17
N HIS A 71 30.26 9.51 4.47
CA HIS A 71 28.92 9.70 5.05
C HIS A 71 28.13 10.57 4.08
N THR A 72 27.37 9.94 3.18
CA THR A 72 26.45 10.64 2.29
C THR A 72 25.34 11.25 3.15
N ASP A 73 25.40 12.55 3.38
CA ASP A 73 24.33 13.29 4.04
C ASP A 73 23.09 13.30 3.12
N LEU A 74 22.16 12.37 3.38
CA LEU A 74 20.91 12.16 2.65
C LEU A 74 19.85 13.23 3.00
N SER A 75 20.24 14.50 2.93
CA SER A 75 19.33 15.63 3.04
C SER A 75 18.78 16.01 1.66
N LEU A 76 17.50 16.36 1.61
CA LEU A 76 16.83 16.88 0.41
C LEU A 76 17.45 18.24 0.02
N ARG A 77 18.08 18.33 -1.16
CA ARG A 77 19.03 19.43 -1.49
C ARG A 77 18.76 20.17 -2.82
N SER A 78 17.67 19.85 -3.52
CA SER A 78 17.46 20.30 -4.91
C SER A 78 16.68 21.63 -5.04
N PRO A 79 16.81 22.36 -6.16
CA PRO A 79 15.98 23.53 -6.46
C PRO A 79 14.50 23.17 -6.69
N ASP A 80 13.62 24.16 -6.61
CA ASP A 80 12.19 23.97 -6.87
C ASP A 80 11.92 23.78 -8.38
N TYR A 81 11.44 22.59 -8.73
CA TYR A 81 11.09 22.23 -10.12
C TYR A 81 9.66 22.67 -10.48
N THR A 82 9.42 22.88 -11.78
CA THR A 82 8.05 22.97 -12.29
C THR A 82 7.31 21.65 -12.10
N ASN A 83 5.96 21.70 -12.13
CA ASN A 83 5.12 20.51 -12.00
C ASN A 83 5.44 19.45 -13.07
N ASP A 84 5.64 19.90 -14.31
CA ASP A 84 5.90 19.03 -15.45
C ASP A 84 7.31 18.43 -15.42
N ASP A 85 8.31 19.20 -15.00
CA ASP A 85 9.67 18.67 -14.82
C ASP A 85 9.72 17.61 -13.74
N MET A 86 9.08 17.86 -12.59
CA MET A 86 9.01 16.90 -11.49
C MET A 86 8.27 15.63 -11.91
N LYS A 87 7.16 15.76 -12.66
CA LYS A 87 6.42 14.62 -13.20
C LYS A 87 7.26 13.77 -14.14
N ARG A 88 8.01 14.40 -15.05
CA ARG A 88 8.90 13.71 -16.00
C ARG A 88 10.03 12.97 -15.29
N LYS A 89 10.69 13.64 -14.34
CA LYS A 89 11.77 13.07 -13.51
C LYS A 89 11.27 11.89 -12.67
N THR A 90 10.14 12.06 -11.99
CA THR A 90 9.51 10.99 -11.20
C THR A 90 9.17 9.80 -12.08
N LYS A 91 8.62 10.05 -13.28
CA LYS A 91 8.31 8.97 -14.22
C LYS A 91 9.52 8.10 -14.54
N HIS A 92 10.63 8.74 -14.88
CA HIS A 92 11.87 8.05 -15.23
C HIS A 92 12.40 7.24 -14.04
N LEU A 93 12.53 7.87 -12.86
CA LEU A 93 13.01 7.22 -11.64
C LEU A 93 12.18 5.97 -11.31
N ILE A 94 10.85 6.09 -11.31
CA ILE A 94 9.99 4.96 -10.95
C ILE A 94 10.04 3.85 -12.01
N ASP A 95 10.19 4.19 -13.30
CA ASP A 95 10.35 3.19 -14.35
C ASP A 95 11.68 2.43 -14.20
N GLU A 96 12.78 3.12 -13.91
CA GLU A 96 14.09 2.50 -13.65
C GLU A 96 14.09 1.66 -12.38
N PHE A 97 13.55 2.21 -11.28
CA PHE A 97 13.41 1.50 -10.01
C PHE A 97 12.60 0.22 -10.19
N LEU A 98 11.52 0.23 -10.95
CA LEU A 98 10.71 -0.98 -11.17
C LEU A 98 11.38 -2.03 -12.06
N LEU A 99 12.41 -1.65 -12.83
CA LEU A 99 13.23 -2.58 -13.62
C LEU A 99 14.36 -3.20 -12.79
N SER A 100 15.01 -2.42 -11.93
CA SER A 100 16.17 -2.87 -11.14
C SER A 100 15.83 -3.33 -9.72
N ILE A 101 14.75 -2.81 -9.14
CA ILE A 101 14.37 -2.93 -7.72
C ILE A 101 15.51 -2.46 -6.78
N ASP A 102 16.38 -1.57 -7.27
CA ASP A 102 17.48 -0.99 -6.49
C ASP A 102 16.97 0.14 -5.59
N PHE A 103 16.74 -0.20 -4.32
CA PHE A 103 16.26 0.77 -3.33
C PHE A 103 17.29 1.83 -2.99
N GLU A 104 18.59 1.50 -2.91
CA GLU A 104 19.59 2.47 -2.49
C GLU A 104 19.82 3.53 -3.59
N GLU A 105 19.84 3.11 -4.85
CA GLU A 105 19.91 4.05 -5.97
C GLU A 105 18.63 4.89 -6.09
N ALA A 106 17.45 4.28 -5.95
CA ALA A 106 16.18 5.03 -5.97
C ALA A 106 16.11 6.07 -4.84
N ILE A 107 16.54 5.71 -3.62
CA ILE A 107 16.59 6.61 -2.47
C ILE A 107 17.56 7.77 -2.72
N LYS A 108 18.74 7.48 -3.25
CA LYS A 108 19.72 8.50 -3.63
C LYS A 108 19.14 9.45 -4.69
N CYS A 109 18.56 8.91 -5.77
CA CYS A 109 17.91 9.69 -6.81
C CYS A 109 16.80 10.61 -6.26
N VAL A 110 15.95 10.11 -5.34
CA VAL A 110 14.93 10.94 -4.68
C VAL A 110 15.57 12.07 -3.87
N SER A 111 16.62 11.76 -3.12
CA SER A 111 17.33 12.75 -2.28
C SER A 111 18.02 13.83 -3.12
N GLU A 112 18.52 13.48 -4.30
CA GLU A 112 19.19 14.38 -5.24
C GLU A 112 18.22 15.21 -6.10
N MET A 113 16.98 14.75 -6.32
CA MET A 113 16.00 15.43 -7.17
C MET A 113 14.87 16.13 -6.41
N THR A 114 14.77 16.00 -5.09
CA THR A 114 13.71 16.63 -4.29
C THR A 114 14.24 17.55 -3.19
N SER A 115 13.40 18.50 -2.80
CA SER A 115 13.57 19.42 -1.68
C SER A 115 12.46 19.18 -0.66
N PRO A 116 12.60 19.66 0.60
CA PRO A 116 11.53 19.56 1.58
C PRO A 116 10.21 20.20 1.11
N ASN A 117 10.30 21.19 0.22
CA ASN A 117 9.15 21.93 -0.31
C ASN A 117 8.46 21.17 -1.45
N ASN A 118 9.16 20.34 -2.22
CA ASN A 118 8.61 19.73 -3.43
C ASN A 118 8.49 18.18 -3.38
N VAL A 119 9.02 17.52 -2.35
CA VAL A 119 8.98 16.05 -2.22
C VAL A 119 7.56 15.48 -2.23
N HIS A 120 6.57 16.24 -1.74
CA HIS A 120 5.16 15.85 -1.82
C HIS A 120 4.66 15.66 -3.28
N MET A 121 5.26 16.37 -4.24
CA MET A 121 4.98 16.23 -5.67
C MET A 121 5.51 14.90 -6.21
N PHE A 122 6.75 14.53 -5.83
CA PHE A 122 7.32 13.21 -6.16
C PHE A 122 6.40 12.09 -5.65
N ILE A 123 6.00 12.13 -4.37
CA ILE A 123 5.12 11.12 -3.78
C ILE A 123 3.81 11.00 -4.57
N ASN A 124 3.18 12.14 -4.88
CA ASN A 124 1.96 12.19 -5.67
C ASN A 124 2.16 11.59 -7.09
N PHE A 125 3.22 11.95 -7.81
CA PHE A 125 3.45 11.42 -9.16
C PHE A 125 3.81 9.93 -9.15
N ALA A 126 4.61 9.49 -8.17
CA ALA A 126 4.99 8.09 -8.02
C ALA A 126 3.76 7.21 -7.79
N ILE A 127 2.86 7.62 -6.89
CA ILE A 127 1.59 6.92 -6.64
C ILE A 127 0.73 6.94 -7.91
N SER A 128 0.54 8.11 -8.52
CA SER A 128 -0.26 8.26 -9.75
C SER A 128 0.20 7.31 -10.86
N GLN A 129 1.51 7.15 -11.04
CA GLN A 129 2.10 6.31 -12.08
C GLN A 129 1.84 4.82 -11.89
N VAL A 130 1.73 4.35 -10.64
CA VAL A 130 1.54 2.93 -10.35
C VAL A 130 0.10 2.51 -10.07
N LEU A 131 -0.83 3.45 -9.92
CA LEU A 131 -2.25 3.13 -9.63
C LEU A 131 -2.86 2.16 -10.66
N GLU A 132 -2.48 2.26 -11.93
CA GLU A 132 -2.98 1.39 -13.00
C GLU A 132 -2.00 0.27 -13.38
N ARG A 133 -0.90 0.09 -12.63
CA ARG A 133 0.09 -0.98 -12.86
C ARG A 133 -0.24 -2.26 -12.08
N PRO A 134 0.41 -3.41 -12.36
CA PRO A 134 0.21 -4.64 -11.59
C PRO A 134 0.50 -4.46 -10.09
N SER A 135 -0.08 -5.34 -9.27
CA SER A 135 0.05 -5.31 -7.80
C SER A 135 1.50 -5.25 -7.31
N GLN A 136 2.42 -5.95 -8.00
CA GLN A 136 3.84 -5.95 -7.64
C GLN A 136 4.47 -4.56 -7.71
N ALA A 137 4.17 -3.80 -8.77
CA ALA A 137 4.68 -2.44 -8.95
C ALA A 137 4.15 -1.49 -7.88
N LYS A 138 2.85 -1.61 -7.55
CA LYS A 138 2.21 -0.85 -6.47
C LYS A 138 2.89 -1.11 -5.13
N TYR A 139 3.16 -2.38 -4.83
CA TYR A 139 3.82 -2.77 -3.59
C TYR A 139 5.24 -2.22 -3.51
N TYR A 140 6.06 -2.37 -4.55
CA TYR A 140 7.44 -1.89 -4.53
C TYR A 140 7.54 -0.37 -4.41
N VAL A 141 6.69 0.39 -5.11
CA VAL A 141 6.66 1.85 -4.93
C VAL A 141 6.15 2.23 -3.55
N GLY A 142 5.13 1.55 -3.02
CA GLY A 142 4.72 1.70 -1.63
C GLY A 142 5.87 1.46 -0.65
N HIS A 143 6.69 0.45 -0.91
CA HIS A 143 7.83 0.09 -0.09
C HIS A 143 8.91 1.17 -0.18
N LEU A 144 9.21 1.68 -1.37
CA LEU A 144 10.16 2.79 -1.55
C LEU A 144 9.73 4.00 -0.71
N LEU A 145 8.45 4.40 -0.81
CA LEU A 145 7.91 5.53 -0.05
C LEU A 145 7.98 5.29 1.47
N TYR A 146 7.68 4.08 1.93
CA TYR A 146 7.80 3.70 3.33
C TYR A 146 9.27 3.69 3.80
N THR A 147 10.20 3.22 2.96
CA THR A 147 11.64 3.22 3.27
C THR A 147 12.18 4.63 3.43
N LEU A 148 11.77 5.57 2.57
CA LEU A 148 12.11 7.00 2.72
C LEU A 148 11.63 7.55 4.07
N LEU A 149 10.41 7.19 4.49
CA LEU A 149 9.85 7.61 5.77
C LEU A 149 10.59 6.97 6.96
N LYS A 150 10.90 5.67 6.88
CA LYS A 150 11.62 4.91 7.91
C LYS A 150 13.04 5.40 8.09
N LYS A 151 13.74 5.73 6.99
CA LYS A 151 15.07 6.34 6.99
C LYS A 151 15.04 7.84 7.35
N LYS A 152 13.85 8.41 7.62
CA LYS A 152 13.63 9.84 7.95
C LYS A 152 14.14 10.81 6.88
N ILE A 153 14.23 10.37 5.64
CA ILE A 153 14.57 11.21 4.48
C ILE A 153 13.38 12.11 4.14
N ILE A 154 12.17 11.60 4.35
CA ILE A 154 10.93 12.39 4.33
C ILE A 154 10.27 12.35 5.70
N THR A 155 9.59 13.43 6.04
CA THR A 155 8.75 13.52 7.25
C THR A 155 7.39 12.87 7.00
N PHE A 156 6.70 12.52 8.09
CA PHE A 156 5.32 12.03 8.00
C PHE A 156 4.36 13.10 7.42
N GLU A 157 4.62 14.38 7.67
CA GLU A 157 3.81 15.48 7.11
C GLU A 157 3.94 15.58 5.60
N GLN A 158 5.16 15.48 5.07
CA GLN A 158 5.40 15.42 3.62
C GLN A 158 4.75 14.19 2.98
N TYR A 159 4.85 13.04 3.64
CA TYR A 159 4.17 11.81 3.22
C TYR A 159 2.66 12.01 3.14
N LYS A 160 2.04 12.51 4.22
CA LYS A 160 0.61 12.83 4.30
C LYS A 160 0.17 13.80 3.19
N ASN A 161 0.96 14.85 2.93
CA ASN A 161 0.64 15.83 1.91
C ASN A 161 0.67 15.21 0.49
N GLY A 162 1.64 14.35 0.20
CA GLY A 162 1.70 13.62 -1.07
C GLY A 162 0.46 12.75 -1.33
N PHE A 163 -0.03 12.04 -0.30
CA PHE A 163 -1.25 11.23 -0.38
C PHE A 163 -2.53 12.06 -0.50
N THR A 164 -2.58 13.23 0.14
CA THR A 164 -3.76 14.11 0.17
C THR A 164 -4.27 14.44 -1.23
N LYS A 165 -3.37 14.77 -2.17
CA LYS A 165 -3.73 15.10 -3.55
C LYS A 165 -4.30 13.90 -4.30
N ILE A 166 -3.72 12.72 -4.11
CA ILE A 166 -4.21 11.47 -4.71
C ILE A 166 -5.60 11.12 -4.20
N ILE A 167 -5.81 11.17 -2.89
CA ILE A 167 -7.11 10.84 -2.29
C ILE A 167 -8.22 11.73 -2.87
N ARG A 168 -7.98 13.03 -3.02
CA ARG A 168 -8.94 13.95 -3.65
C ARG A 168 -9.22 13.63 -5.12
N ILE A 169 -8.20 13.25 -5.88
CA ILE A 169 -8.35 12.84 -7.28
C ILE A 169 -9.17 11.54 -7.35
N ILE A 170 -8.85 10.57 -6.50
CA ILE A 170 -9.57 9.30 -6.43
C ILE A 170 -11.02 9.57 -6.05
N GLU A 171 -11.29 10.37 -5.02
CA GLU A 171 -12.64 10.72 -4.57
C GLU A 171 -13.48 11.30 -5.72
N LYS A 172 -12.94 12.28 -6.45
CA LYS A 172 -13.59 12.90 -7.61
C LYS A 172 -13.92 11.91 -8.74
N ASN A 173 -13.04 10.95 -8.98
CA ASN A 173 -13.16 10.00 -10.10
C ASN A 173 -13.74 8.64 -9.69
N SER A 174 -13.92 8.38 -8.39
CA SER A 174 -14.34 7.08 -7.83
C SER A 174 -15.78 6.69 -8.16
N SER A 175 -16.53 7.61 -8.77
CA SER A 175 -17.91 7.38 -9.23
C SER A 175 -18.03 6.26 -10.28
N SER A 176 -16.94 5.84 -10.93
CA SER A 176 -17.00 4.85 -12.03
C SER A 176 -16.06 3.64 -11.95
N ASN A 177 -15.27 3.40 -10.88
CA ASN A 177 -14.48 2.16 -10.77
C ASN A 177 -14.13 1.77 -9.32
N SER A 178 -14.50 0.55 -8.94
CA SER A 178 -14.54 0.02 -7.57
C SER A 178 -13.20 -0.55 -7.05
N LEU A 179 -12.13 -0.57 -7.86
CA LEU A 179 -10.86 -1.24 -7.51
C LEU A 179 -9.77 -0.30 -6.96
N ILE A 180 -10.00 1.01 -7.05
CA ILE A 180 -9.00 2.01 -6.68
C ILE A 180 -8.63 1.95 -5.18
N TRP A 181 -9.58 1.56 -4.33
CA TRP A 181 -9.34 1.37 -2.89
C TRP A 181 -8.44 0.16 -2.62
N ASP A 182 -8.64 -0.93 -3.34
CA ASP A 182 -7.77 -2.10 -3.27
C ASP A 182 -6.35 -1.75 -3.79
N HIS A 183 -6.24 -0.94 -4.85
CA HIS A 183 -4.94 -0.44 -5.33
C HIS A 183 -4.22 0.40 -4.27
N MET A 184 -4.91 1.35 -3.64
CA MET A 184 -4.36 2.14 -2.54
C MET A 184 -3.96 1.28 -1.35
N SER A 185 -4.72 0.22 -1.03
CA SER A 185 -4.35 -0.71 0.03
C SER A 185 -3.03 -1.42 -0.22
N ILE A 186 -2.70 -1.72 -1.48
CA ILE A 186 -1.41 -2.34 -1.86
C ILE A 186 -0.26 -1.36 -1.63
N ILE A 187 -0.45 -0.10 -2.02
CA ILE A 187 0.58 0.94 -1.86
C ILE A 187 0.85 1.22 -0.37
N LEU A 188 -0.19 1.19 0.46
CA LEU A 188 -0.07 1.38 1.91
C LEU A 188 0.34 0.11 2.67
N GLN A 189 0.38 -1.05 2.01
CA GLN A 189 0.70 -2.33 2.65
C GLN A 189 2.02 -2.33 3.43
N PRO A 190 3.15 -1.81 2.90
CA PRO A 190 4.43 -1.86 3.62
C PRO A 190 4.39 -1.11 4.96
N ILE A 191 3.59 -0.04 5.05
CA ILE A 191 3.34 0.68 6.31
C ILE A 191 2.59 -0.19 7.31
N ILE A 192 1.55 -0.89 6.85
CA ILE A 192 0.73 -1.76 7.69
C ILE A 192 1.56 -2.95 8.21
N GLU A 193 2.49 -3.44 7.40
CA GLU A 193 3.34 -4.57 7.76
C GLU A 193 4.31 -4.24 8.90
N ASP A 194 4.73 -2.99 9.03
CA ASP A 194 5.54 -2.55 10.15
C ASP A 194 4.73 -2.47 11.45
N SER A 195 5.01 -3.37 12.39
CA SER A 195 4.38 -3.36 13.71
C SER A 195 4.74 -2.11 14.54
N LYS A 196 5.81 -1.39 14.19
CA LYS A 196 6.21 -0.15 14.86
C LYS A 196 5.48 1.06 14.28
N PHE A 197 4.85 0.94 13.11
CA PHE A 197 4.12 2.05 12.52
C PHE A 197 2.74 2.17 13.16
N PRO A 198 2.43 3.29 13.83
CA PRO A 198 1.20 3.39 14.59
C PRO A 198 0.01 3.56 13.64
N LEU A 199 -0.95 2.64 13.72
CA LEU A 199 -2.15 2.61 12.87
C LEU A 199 -2.93 3.93 12.89
N ARG A 200 -2.86 4.67 14.00
CA ARG A 200 -3.46 6.01 14.16
C ARG A 200 -3.06 7.00 13.07
N LEU A 201 -1.88 6.87 12.48
CA LEU A 201 -1.42 7.75 11.41
C LEU A 201 -2.25 7.60 10.13
N ILE A 202 -2.95 6.47 9.94
CA ILE A 202 -3.90 6.31 8.84
C ILE A 202 -5.05 7.30 8.99
N LYS A 203 -5.52 7.59 10.22
CA LYS A 203 -6.54 8.62 10.47
C LYS A 203 -6.09 9.98 9.96
N ASP A 204 -4.84 10.35 10.23
CA ASP A 204 -4.29 11.65 9.81
C ASP A 204 -4.19 11.75 8.28
N VAL A 205 -3.91 10.66 7.58
CA VAL A 205 -3.89 10.65 6.10
C VAL A 205 -5.30 10.74 5.51
N LEU A 206 -6.29 10.13 6.17
CA LEU A 206 -7.65 9.99 5.65
C LEU A 206 -8.63 11.08 6.13
N HIS A 207 -8.24 11.97 7.04
CA HIS A 207 -9.15 12.98 7.62
C HIS A 207 -9.85 13.85 6.57
N ILE A 208 -9.19 14.12 5.45
CA ILE A 208 -9.70 14.96 4.35
C ILE A 208 -10.92 14.37 3.63
N CYS A 209 -11.19 13.08 3.76
CA CYS A 209 -12.22 12.37 3.01
C CYS A 209 -13.21 11.60 3.90
N ILE A 210 -13.29 12.00 5.18
CA ILE A 210 -14.33 11.56 6.11
C ILE A 210 -15.74 11.97 5.63
N PRO A 211 -15.99 13.24 5.19
CA PRO A 211 -17.34 13.67 4.85
C PRO A 211 -18.00 12.90 3.70
N SER A 212 -17.21 12.25 2.84
CA SER A 212 -17.70 11.50 1.68
C SER A 212 -17.77 9.98 1.89
N GLU A 213 -17.61 9.51 3.13
CA GLU A 213 -17.47 8.09 3.50
C GLU A 213 -16.27 7.38 2.82
N THR A 214 -15.41 8.14 2.13
CA THR A 214 -14.28 7.62 1.36
C THR A 214 -13.21 7.07 2.28
N ALA A 215 -12.94 7.75 3.40
CA ALA A 215 -12.05 7.26 4.45
C ALA A 215 -12.49 5.88 4.96
N GLY A 216 -13.78 5.68 5.19
CA GLY A 216 -14.37 4.38 5.57
C GLY A 216 -14.12 3.28 4.53
N LYS A 217 -14.29 3.56 3.24
CA LYS A 217 -14.03 2.58 2.17
C LYS A 217 -12.55 2.19 2.12
N LEU A 218 -11.65 3.17 2.16
CA LEU A 218 -10.22 2.94 2.07
C LEU A 218 -9.68 2.20 3.30
N VAL A 219 -10.08 2.61 4.52
CA VAL A 219 -9.67 1.90 5.74
C VAL A 219 -10.14 0.45 5.71
N SER A 220 -11.31 0.16 5.15
CA SER A 220 -11.81 -1.21 5.01
C SER A 220 -10.93 -2.07 4.08
N ALA A 221 -10.45 -1.52 2.95
CA ALA A 221 -9.53 -2.24 2.07
C ALA A 221 -8.16 -2.48 2.73
N ILE A 222 -7.63 -1.46 3.40
CA ILE A 222 -6.37 -1.52 4.18
C ILE A 222 -6.47 -2.63 5.22
N LEU A 223 -7.53 -2.63 6.02
CA LEU A 223 -7.75 -3.59 7.10
C LEU A 223 -7.94 -5.01 6.58
N HIS A 224 -8.67 -5.21 5.49
CA HIS A 224 -8.79 -6.52 4.87
C HIS A 224 -7.45 -7.08 4.41
N ARG A 225 -6.66 -6.25 3.74
CA ARG A 225 -5.32 -6.63 3.29
C ARG A 225 -4.43 -6.95 4.49
N ALA A 226 -4.48 -6.12 5.52
CA ALA A 226 -3.78 -6.36 6.78
C ALA A 226 -4.17 -7.70 7.42
N ALA A 227 -5.46 -8.05 7.39
CA ALA A 227 -5.98 -9.29 7.95
C ALA A 227 -5.47 -10.52 7.19
N LYS A 228 -5.37 -10.43 5.86
CA LYS A 228 -4.76 -11.48 5.01
C LYS A 228 -3.28 -11.70 5.32
N ILE A 229 -2.55 -10.65 5.70
CA ILE A 229 -1.10 -10.72 5.94
C ILE A 229 -0.78 -11.15 7.38
N LYS A 230 -1.44 -10.52 8.37
CA LYS A 230 -1.12 -10.69 9.80
C LYS A 230 -2.04 -11.67 10.53
N GLY A 231 -3.16 -12.04 9.90
CA GLY A 231 -4.25 -12.72 10.57
C GLY A 231 -5.18 -11.76 11.31
N VAL A 232 -6.46 -12.10 11.32
CA VAL A 232 -7.56 -11.30 11.87
C VAL A 232 -7.38 -11.02 13.37
N ILE A 233 -6.94 -12.01 14.15
CA ILE A 233 -6.78 -11.90 15.61
C ILE A 233 -5.70 -10.86 15.96
N LYS A 234 -4.52 -10.98 15.35
CA LYS A 234 -3.40 -10.05 15.59
C LYS A 234 -3.76 -8.62 15.16
N LEU A 235 -4.46 -8.48 14.03
CA LEU A 235 -4.92 -7.19 13.57
C LEU A 235 -5.96 -6.57 14.52
N GLY A 236 -6.89 -7.36 15.05
CA GLY A 236 -7.86 -6.91 16.05
C GLY A 236 -7.17 -6.32 17.28
N LYS A 237 -6.12 -6.99 17.77
CA LYS A 237 -5.31 -6.47 18.89
C LYS A 237 -4.61 -5.14 18.54
N ILE A 238 -3.97 -5.05 17.38
CA ILE A 238 -3.32 -3.80 16.93
C ILE A 238 -4.34 -2.66 16.78
N TRP A 239 -5.52 -2.95 16.25
CA TRP A 239 -6.61 -1.98 16.13
C TRP A 239 -7.05 -1.47 17.51
N GLN A 240 -7.30 -2.38 18.46
CA GLN A 240 -7.69 -2.03 19.82
C GLN A 240 -6.60 -1.21 20.55
N GLU A 241 -5.35 -1.66 20.49
CA GLU A 241 -4.20 -0.96 21.07
C GLU A 241 -3.97 0.43 20.46
N SER A 242 -4.40 0.64 19.20
CA SER A 242 -4.31 1.94 18.55
C SER A 242 -5.35 2.96 19.04
N GLY A 243 -6.40 2.50 19.75
CA GLY A 243 -7.52 3.33 20.18
C GLY A 243 -8.42 3.84 19.05
N LEU A 244 -8.23 3.34 17.82
CA LEU A 244 -9.03 3.72 16.67
C LEU A 244 -10.44 3.14 16.73
N GLN A 245 -11.39 3.91 16.23
CA GLN A 245 -12.78 3.53 16.07
C GLN A 245 -13.25 3.79 14.64
N TRP A 246 -14.30 3.08 14.21
CA TRP A 246 -14.89 3.32 12.88
C TRP A 246 -15.37 4.76 12.69
N THR A 247 -15.83 5.41 13.77
CA THR A 247 -16.24 6.82 13.78
C THR A 247 -15.08 7.77 13.46
N ASP A 248 -13.83 7.38 13.67
CA ASP A 248 -12.66 8.18 13.25
C ASP A 248 -12.55 8.34 11.73
N PHE A 249 -13.19 7.45 10.97
CA PHE A 249 -13.15 7.42 9.51
C PHE A 249 -14.51 7.71 8.85
N LEU A 250 -15.60 7.65 9.63
CA LEU A 250 -16.97 7.85 9.15
C LEU A 250 -17.61 9.15 9.66
N GLY A 251 -17.05 9.74 10.73
CA GLY A 251 -17.65 10.86 11.45
C GLY A 251 -18.37 10.41 12.73
N ASN A 252 -18.47 11.33 13.70
CA ASN A 252 -18.97 11.02 15.05
C ASN A 252 -20.45 10.57 15.06
N ASP A 253 -21.27 11.11 14.15
CA ASP A 253 -22.70 10.82 14.07
C ASP A 253 -23.00 9.64 13.12
N ALA A 254 -21.98 9.01 12.55
CA ALA A 254 -22.17 7.97 11.55
C ALA A 254 -22.62 6.65 12.16
N ASN A 255 -23.66 6.06 11.58
CA ASN A 255 -24.07 4.70 11.89
C ASN A 255 -23.19 3.69 11.14
N VAL A 256 -22.31 3.01 11.86
CA VAL A 256 -21.39 1.99 11.32
C VAL A 256 -22.15 0.83 10.68
N ASP A 257 -23.32 0.46 11.22
CA ASP A 257 -24.11 -0.67 10.72
C ASP A 257 -24.76 -0.33 9.39
N ASP A 258 -25.26 0.89 9.27
CA ASP A 258 -25.79 1.41 8.01
C ASP A 258 -24.68 1.55 6.97
N PHE A 259 -23.48 1.99 7.35
CA PHE A 259 -22.32 2.01 6.45
C PHE A 259 -22.00 0.61 5.92
N VAL A 260 -21.85 -0.38 6.81
CA VAL A 260 -21.58 -1.78 6.42
C VAL A 260 -22.70 -2.34 5.54
N LYS A 261 -23.97 -2.04 5.85
CA LYS A 261 -25.14 -2.50 5.08
C LYS A 261 -25.25 -1.82 3.72
N LYS A 262 -25.02 -0.51 3.63
CA LYS A 262 -25.06 0.29 2.40
C LYS A 262 -24.01 -0.19 1.39
N HIS A 263 -22.79 -0.44 1.88
CA HIS A 263 -21.69 -0.92 1.04
C HIS A 263 -21.68 -2.45 0.89
N ARG A 264 -22.72 -3.15 1.40
CA ARG A 264 -22.99 -4.58 1.14
C ARG A 264 -23.79 -4.81 -0.14
N GLN A 265 -24.65 -3.87 -0.54
CA GLN A 265 -25.64 -4.07 -1.61
C GLN A 265 -25.20 -3.56 -2.99
N LYS A 266 -24.21 -2.67 -3.05
CA LYS A 266 -23.55 -2.33 -4.31
C LYS A 266 -22.45 -3.35 -4.53
N ASN A 267 -22.56 -4.18 -5.56
CA ASN A 267 -21.53 -5.12 -6.03
C ASN A 267 -20.24 -4.39 -6.46
N ILE A 268 -19.53 -3.83 -5.49
CA ILE A 268 -18.16 -3.34 -5.56
C ILE A 268 -17.32 -4.56 -5.20
N SER A 269 -17.29 -5.57 -6.09
CA SER A 269 -16.76 -6.93 -5.86
C SER A 269 -17.43 -7.69 -4.69
N GLY A 270 -17.94 -8.90 -4.94
CA GLY A 270 -18.51 -9.77 -3.89
C GLY A 270 -17.59 -10.02 -2.69
N ASP A 271 -16.29 -9.72 -2.82
CA ASP A 271 -15.29 -9.74 -1.75
C ASP A 271 -15.54 -8.60 -0.72
N TYR A 272 -15.77 -7.34 -1.14
CA TYR A 272 -15.70 -6.14 -0.27
C TYR A 272 -16.70 -6.12 0.89
N SER A 273 -17.91 -6.63 0.67
CA SER A 273 -18.93 -6.73 1.72
C SER A 273 -18.59 -7.79 2.78
N LEU A 274 -17.91 -8.86 2.36
CA LEU A 274 -17.40 -9.89 3.25
C LEU A 274 -16.22 -9.34 4.07
N LYS A 275 -15.33 -8.55 3.42
CA LYS A 275 -14.24 -7.81 4.09
C LYS A 275 -14.79 -6.95 5.23
N LEU A 276 -15.78 -6.11 4.94
CA LEU A 276 -16.39 -5.18 5.90
C LEU A 276 -17.02 -5.90 7.10
N LYS A 277 -17.79 -6.96 6.84
CA LYS A 277 -18.44 -7.74 7.91
C LYS A 277 -17.41 -8.46 8.78
N GLN A 278 -16.39 -9.07 8.16
CA GLN A 278 -15.30 -9.73 8.87
C GLN A 278 -14.52 -8.72 9.73
N MET A 279 -14.19 -7.55 9.18
CA MET A 279 -13.45 -6.52 9.91
C MET A 279 -14.28 -5.95 11.07
N LYS A 280 -15.55 -5.60 10.86
CA LYS A 280 -16.43 -5.12 11.94
C LYS A 280 -16.49 -6.14 13.08
N ASN A 281 -16.80 -7.40 12.78
CA ASN A 281 -16.91 -8.44 13.80
C ASN A 281 -15.60 -8.74 14.54
N SER A 282 -14.46 -8.45 13.92
CA SER A 282 -13.14 -8.72 14.50
C SER A 282 -12.56 -7.53 15.27
N MET A 283 -13.15 -6.35 15.09
CA MET A 283 -12.77 -5.09 15.75
C MET A 283 -13.74 -4.70 16.87
N CYS A 284 -14.93 -5.31 16.92
CA CYS A 284 -15.85 -5.19 18.05
C CYS A 284 -15.57 -6.34 19.05
N TRP A 285 -14.72 -6.07 20.03
CA TRP A 285 -14.61 -6.85 21.27
C TRP A 285 -14.65 -5.89 22.46
#